data_AF-A0A960SNJ9-F1
#
_entry.id   AF-A0A960SNJ9-F1
#
_cell.length_a   1.000
_cell.length_b   1.000
_cell.length_c   1.000
_cell.angle_alpha   90.00
_cell.angle_beta   90.00
_cell.angle_gamma   90.00
#
_symmetry.space_group_name_H-M   'P 1'
#
loop_
_entity.id
_entity.type
_entity.pdbx_description
1 polymer ?
#
loop_
_entity_poly.entity_id
_entity_poly.type
_entity_poly.pdbx_seq_one_letter_code
_entity_poly.pdbx_strand_id
1 'polypeptide(L)'
;MTAPYDDTEFIDRDLVASKAAEEAAAAVAQPPAVRQRSRQELEGRLGETQNRLAELRRIQDQLERERSEMEETRRRRAECETGREEMLSHLTRGIGLLEKAEFEARRQAEQMARTLEGFRGCLAAVEAIQEETWTDETLNTELTRALTAIENARMEWSAARLKWDVLNGEAEPEQSAKGTRAGMAPGLGDLSFGQLCRVGLAVSLPVAIVALAGVILLAIQLFRP
;
A
#
# COMPACT_ATOMS: atom_id res chain seq x y z
N MET A 1 -34.26 -11.71 -18.81
CA MET A 1 -34.93 -12.16 -17.56
C MET A 1 -35.68 -13.43 -17.89
N THR A 2 -35.21 -14.58 -17.41
CA THR A 2 -35.87 -15.87 -17.56
C THR A 2 -36.86 -16.04 -16.40
N ALA A 3 -38.15 -16.18 -16.71
CA ALA A 3 -39.17 -16.45 -15.69
C ALA A 3 -38.90 -17.82 -15.03
N PRO A 4 -39.12 -17.96 -13.70
CA PRO A 4 -39.02 -19.25 -13.03
C PRO A 4 -40.08 -20.21 -13.59
N TYR A 5 -39.65 -21.43 -13.92
CA TYR A 5 -40.49 -22.51 -14.42
C TYR A 5 -41.50 -22.92 -13.33
N ASP A 6 -42.80 -22.90 -13.65
CA ASP A 6 -43.86 -23.32 -12.72
C ASP A 6 -44.25 -24.77 -13.04
N ASP A 7 -43.77 -25.70 -12.22
CA ASP A 7 -44.01 -27.14 -12.35
C ASP A 7 -45.51 -27.52 -12.27
N THR A 8 -46.41 -26.60 -11.90
CA THR A 8 -47.85 -26.88 -11.84
C THR A 8 -48.63 -26.68 -13.14
N GLU A 9 -48.02 -26.15 -14.21
CA GLU A 9 -48.70 -25.91 -15.50
C GLU A 9 -48.97 -27.20 -16.30
N PHE A 10 -48.24 -28.29 -16.05
CA PHE A 10 -48.29 -29.53 -16.84
C PHE A 10 -49.31 -30.57 -16.36
N ILE A 11 -50.14 -30.25 -15.36
CA ILE A 11 -51.11 -31.21 -14.82
C ILE A 11 -52.49 -30.96 -15.45
N ASP A 12 -52.91 -31.82 -16.38
CA ASP A 12 -54.26 -31.82 -16.97
C ASP A 12 -55.33 -32.12 -15.90
N ARG A 13 -55.89 -31.05 -15.34
CA ARG A 13 -56.87 -31.10 -14.24
C ARG A 13 -58.15 -31.87 -14.57
N ASP A 14 -58.55 -31.88 -15.84
CA ASP A 14 -59.72 -32.61 -16.33
C ASP A 14 -59.48 -34.13 -16.40
N LEU A 15 -58.25 -34.53 -16.74
CA LEU A 15 -57.84 -35.93 -16.79
C LEU A 15 -57.69 -36.51 -15.37
N VAL A 16 -57.22 -35.69 -14.43
CA VAL A 16 -57.17 -36.03 -13.00
C VAL A 16 -58.57 -36.20 -12.44
N ALA A 17 -59.51 -35.31 -12.80
CA ALA A 17 -60.89 -35.37 -12.33
C ALA A 17 -61.64 -36.61 -12.84
N SER A 18 -61.49 -36.95 -14.13
CA SER A 18 -62.11 -38.15 -14.72
C SER A 18 -61.52 -39.44 -14.14
N LYS A 19 -60.20 -39.50 -13.99
CA LYS A 19 -59.50 -40.64 -13.38
C LYS A 19 -59.88 -40.82 -11.91
N ALA A 20 -60.00 -39.73 -11.14
CA ALA A 20 -60.45 -39.78 -9.75
C ALA A 20 -61.90 -40.31 -9.62
N ALA A 21 -62.79 -39.94 -10.54
CA ALA A 21 -64.16 -40.46 -10.57
C ALA A 21 -64.21 -41.96 -10.92
N GLU A 22 -63.35 -42.40 -11.85
CA GLU A 22 -63.23 -43.80 -12.28
C GLU A 22 -62.61 -44.69 -11.17
N GLU A 23 -61.57 -44.20 -10.48
CA GLU A 23 -60.96 -44.85 -9.32
C GLU A 23 -61.93 -44.93 -8.12
N ALA A 24 -62.75 -43.90 -7.90
CA ALA A 24 -63.77 -43.91 -6.85
C ALA A 24 -64.87 -44.95 -7.14
N ALA A 25 -65.30 -45.10 -8.40
CA ALA A 25 -66.25 -46.12 -8.81
C ALA A 25 -65.67 -47.55 -8.69
N ALA A 26 -64.41 -47.74 -9.08
CA ALA A 26 -63.71 -49.02 -8.97
C ALA A 26 -63.41 -49.43 -7.51
N ALA A 27 -63.18 -48.47 -6.61
CA ALA A 27 -62.96 -48.73 -5.20
C ALA A 27 -64.22 -49.27 -4.48
N VAL A 28 -65.42 -48.86 -4.89
CA VAL A 28 -66.68 -49.33 -4.29
C VAL A 28 -66.97 -50.80 -4.64
N ALA A 29 -66.46 -51.30 -5.78
CA ALA A 29 -66.69 -52.66 -6.25
C ALA A 29 -65.75 -53.74 -5.63
N GLN A 30 -64.68 -53.35 -4.93
CA GLN A 30 -63.71 -54.30 -4.37
C GLN A 30 -64.02 -54.71 -2.91
N PRO A 31 -63.73 -55.98 -2.51
CA PRO A 31 -63.88 -56.42 -1.12
C PRO A 31 -63.04 -55.56 -0.15
N PRO A 32 -63.52 -55.29 1.07
CA PRO A 32 -62.85 -54.40 2.03
C PRO A 32 -61.41 -54.82 2.36
N ALA A 33 -61.10 -56.12 2.36
CA ALA A 33 -59.75 -56.64 2.59
C ALA A 33 -58.75 -56.30 1.48
N VAL A 34 -59.19 -56.24 0.21
CA VAL A 34 -58.34 -55.91 -0.95
C VAL A 34 -58.00 -54.42 -0.96
N ARG A 35 -58.97 -53.56 -0.60
CA ARG A 35 -58.76 -52.11 -0.41
C ARG A 35 -57.82 -51.77 0.74
N GLN A 36 -57.85 -52.54 1.83
CA GLN A 36 -56.94 -52.35 2.95
C GLN A 36 -55.52 -52.78 2.59
N ARG A 37 -55.35 -53.89 1.87
CA ARG A 37 -54.05 -54.34 1.38
C ARG A 37 -53.43 -53.34 0.38
N SER A 38 -54.21 -52.81 -0.56
CA SER A 38 -53.71 -51.80 -1.49
C SER A 38 -53.35 -50.47 -0.81
N ARG A 39 -54.10 -50.06 0.23
CA ARG A 39 -53.72 -48.90 1.08
C ARG A 39 -52.42 -49.13 1.85
N GLN A 40 -52.26 -50.30 2.46
CA GLN A 40 -51.03 -50.66 3.17
C GLN A 40 -49.81 -50.70 2.23
N GLU A 41 -49.97 -51.20 1.00
CA GLU A 41 -48.90 -51.19 -0.02
C GLU A 41 -48.55 -49.75 -0.47
N LEU A 42 -49.54 -48.86 -0.59
CA LEU A 42 -49.32 -47.44 -0.89
C LEU A 42 -48.63 -46.70 0.26
N GLU A 43 -49.04 -46.95 1.50
CA GLU A 43 -48.40 -46.40 2.70
C GLU A 43 -46.95 -46.87 2.82
N GLY A 44 -46.67 -48.15 2.50
CA GLY A 44 -45.30 -48.67 2.39
C GLY A 44 -44.47 -47.94 1.34
N ARG A 45 -45.01 -47.75 0.13
CA ARG A 45 -44.34 -46.99 -0.94
C ARG A 45 -44.13 -45.51 -0.59
N LEU A 46 -45.09 -44.88 0.11
CA LEU A 46 -44.95 -43.51 0.61
C LEU A 46 -43.86 -43.42 1.68
N GLY A 47 -43.77 -44.38 2.60
CA GLY A 47 -42.68 -44.48 3.56
C GLY A 47 -41.33 -44.68 2.90
N GLU A 48 -41.23 -45.59 1.92
CA GLU A 48 -40.00 -45.83 1.14
C GLU A 48 -39.54 -44.58 0.39
N THR A 49 -40.46 -43.88 -0.27
CA THR A 49 -40.15 -42.63 -0.99
C THR A 49 -39.76 -41.49 -0.04
N GLN A 50 -40.42 -41.35 1.11
CA GLN A 50 -40.03 -40.39 2.15
C GLN A 50 -38.63 -40.68 2.71
N ASN A 51 -38.34 -41.96 2.97
CA ASN A 51 -37.01 -42.38 3.40
C ASN A 51 -35.95 -42.05 2.35
N ARG A 52 -36.25 -42.31 1.07
CA ARG A 52 -35.35 -42.00 -0.05
C ARG A 52 -35.14 -40.50 -0.24
N LEU A 53 -36.18 -39.69 -0.04
CA LEU A 53 -36.06 -38.23 -0.03
C LEU A 53 -35.20 -37.72 1.14
N ALA A 54 -35.36 -38.31 2.33
CA ALA A 54 -34.54 -37.96 3.48
C ALA A 54 -33.06 -38.34 3.26
N GLU A 55 -32.80 -39.49 2.65
CA GLU A 55 -31.45 -39.91 2.25
C GLU A 55 -30.84 -38.97 1.21
N LEU A 56 -31.58 -38.64 0.15
CA LEU A 56 -31.12 -37.69 -0.87
C LEU A 56 -30.82 -36.31 -0.30
N ARG A 57 -31.64 -35.80 0.62
CA ARG A 57 -31.38 -34.52 1.31
C ARG A 57 -30.10 -34.58 2.14
N ARG A 58 -29.84 -35.67 2.87
CA ARG A 58 -28.59 -35.84 3.61
C ARG A 58 -27.38 -35.87 2.68
N ILE A 59 -27.49 -36.54 1.54
CA ILE A 59 -26.44 -36.59 0.53
C ILE A 59 -26.22 -35.20 -0.07
N GLN A 60 -27.29 -34.44 -0.35
CA GLN A 60 -27.20 -33.06 -0.82
C GLN A 60 -26.47 -32.17 0.20
N ASP A 61 -26.85 -32.22 1.46
CA ASP A 61 -26.22 -31.43 2.53
C ASP A 61 -24.72 -31.75 2.68
N GLN A 62 -24.35 -33.03 2.52
CA GLN A 62 -22.95 -33.45 2.52
C GLN A 62 -22.20 -32.89 1.31
N LEU A 63 -22.80 -32.97 0.12
CA LEU A 63 -22.20 -32.47 -1.11
C LEU A 63 -22.03 -30.94 -1.06
N GLU A 64 -22.98 -30.21 -0.49
CA GLU A 64 -22.91 -28.76 -0.30
C GLU A 64 -21.78 -28.36 0.65
N ARG A 65 -21.55 -29.13 1.73
CA ARG A 65 -20.41 -28.92 2.63
C ARG A 65 -19.09 -29.17 1.93
N GLU A 66 -18.95 -30.31 1.26
CA GLU A 66 -17.74 -30.63 0.49
C GLU A 66 -17.47 -29.57 -0.59
N ARG A 67 -18.53 -29.08 -1.26
CA ARG A 67 -18.44 -27.97 -2.21
C ARG A 67 -17.93 -26.70 -1.55
N SER A 68 -18.47 -26.32 -0.40
CA SER A 68 -18.04 -25.12 0.33
C SER A 68 -16.56 -25.19 0.75
N GLU A 69 -16.09 -26.35 1.20
CA GLU A 69 -14.69 -26.58 1.55
C GLU A 69 -13.77 -26.50 0.31
N MET A 70 -14.20 -27.07 -0.81
CA MET A 70 -13.48 -27.00 -2.08
C MET A 70 -13.44 -25.57 -2.65
N GLU A 71 -14.49 -24.80 -2.47
CA GLU A 71 -14.53 -23.39 -2.87
C GLU A 71 -13.66 -22.52 -1.98
N GLU A 72 -13.68 -22.73 -0.66
CA GLU A 72 -12.80 -22.00 0.26
C GLU A 72 -11.33 -22.29 -0.01
N THR A 73 -10.96 -23.55 -0.24
CA THR A 73 -9.58 -23.91 -0.60
C THR A 73 -9.16 -23.29 -1.94
N ARG A 74 -10.06 -23.25 -2.94
CA ARG A 74 -9.80 -22.54 -4.21
C ARG A 74 -9.60 -21.05 -4.01
N ARG A 75 -10.44 -20.42 -3.18
CA ARG A 75 -10.31 -18.99 -2.85
C ARG A 75 -8.97 -18.68 -2.19
N ARG A 76 -8.58 -19.46 -1.17
CA ARG A 76 -7.30 -19.28 -0.48
C ARG A 76 -6.10 -19.48 -1.41
N ARG A 77 -6.19 -20.42 -2.37
CA ARG A 77 -5.15 -20.61 -3.39
C ARG A 77 -5.04 -19.40 -4.32
N ALA A 78 -6.17 -18.88 -4.82
CA ALA A 78 -6.17 -17.70 -5.65
C ALA A 78 -5.58 -16.47 -4.92
N GLU A 79 -5.99 -16.24 -3.67
CA GLU A 79 -5.43 -15.16 -2.84
C GLU A 79 -3.91 -15.32 -2.62
N CYS A 80 -3.44 -16.56 -2.39
CA CYS A 80 -2.02 -16.86 -2.25
C CYS A 80 -1.24 -16.64 -3.56
N GLU A 81 -1.78 -17.06 -4.70
CA GLU A 81 -1.17 -16.87 -6.01
C GLU A 81 -1.04 -15.39 -6.36
N THR A 82 -2.13 -14.62 -6.20
CA THR A 82 -2.13 -13.16 -6.41
C THR A 82 -1.13 -12.48 -5.46
N GLY A 83 -1.19 -12.76 -4.16
CA GLY A 83 -0.27 -12.18 -3.18
C GLY A 83 1.19 -12.54 -3.46
N ARG A 84 1.46 -13.75 -3.95
CA ARG A 84 2.80 -14.17 -4.36
C ARG A 84 3.30 -13.38 -5.56
N GLU A 85 2.49 -13.18 -6.59
CA GLU A 85 2.87 -12.41 -7.77
C GLU A 85 3.13 -10.93 -7.44
N GLU A 86 2.26 -10.33 -6.63
CA GLU A 86 2.43 -8.97 -6.12
C GLU A 86 3.74 -8.83 -5.34
N MET A 87 3.99 -9.75 -4.40
CA MET A 87 5.19 -9.72 -3.57
C MET A 87 6.46 -9.95 -4.39
N LEU A 88 6.43 -10.87 -5.37
CA LEU A 88 7.56 -11.08 -6.28
C LEU A 88 7.88 -9.81 -7.07
N SER A 89 6.87 -9.12 -7.59
CA SER A 89 7.04 -7.86 -8.31
C SER A 89 7.62 -6.76 -7.41
N HIS A 90 7.06 -6.59 -6.20
CA HIS A 90 7.51 -5.60 -5.24
C HIS A 90 8.94 -5.85 -4.75
N LEU A 91 9.26 -7.09 -4.38
CA LEU A 91 10.59 -7.45 -3.91
C LEU A 91 11.62 -7.31 -5.03
N THR A 92 11.33 -7.80 -6.23
CA THR A 92 12.26 -7.67 -7.37
C THR A 92 12.57 -6.21 -7.67
N ARG A 93 11.54 -5.35 -7.70
CA ARG A 93 11.72 -3.92 -7.90
C ARG A 93 12.46 -3.27 -6.73
N GLY A 94 12.11 -3.62 -5.50
CA GLY A 94 12.71 -3.09 -4.28
C GLY A 94 14.20 -3.40 -4.20
N ILE A 95 14.58 -4.64 -4.50
CA ILE A 95 15.98 -5.08 -4.58
C ILE A 95 16.75 -4.21 -5.58
N GLY A 96 16.26 -4.06 -6.82
CA GLY A 96 16.96 -3.25 -7.82
C GLY A 96 17.09 -1.76 -7.44
N LEU A 97 16.11 -1.20 -6.74
CA LEU A 97 16.21 0.17 -6.22
C LEU A 97 17.25 0.29 -5.10
N LEU A 98 17.28 -0.68 -4.18
CA LEU A 98 18.24 -0.71 -3.08
C LEU A 98 19.67 -0.94 -3.59
N GLU A 99 19.89 -1.84 -4.53
CA GLU A 99 21.20 -2.08 -5.16
C GLU A 99 21.71 -0.82 -5.85
N LYS A 100 20.85 -0.10 -6.57
CA LYS A 100 21.21 1.17 -7.19
C LYS A 100 21.58 2.22 -6.14
N ALA A 101 20.76 2.38 -5.10
CA ALA A 101 21.02 3.32 -4.02
C ALA A 101 22.32 2.99 -3.26
N GLU A 102 22.57 1.71 -3.01
CA GLU A 102 23.82 1.22 -2.41
C GLU A 102 25.02 1.56 -3.29
N PHE A 103 24.94 1.29 -4.59
CA PHE A 103 26.02 1.61 -5.53
C PHE A 103 26.30 3.11 -5.59
N GLU A 104 25.26 3.94 -5.65
CA GLU A 104 25.37 5.40 -5.62
C GLU A 104 26.02 5.89 -4.31
N ALA A 105 25.59 5.36 -3.17
CA ALA A 105 26.15 5.70 -1.86
C ALA A 105 27.63 5.29 -1.75
N ARG A 106 28.00 4.08 -2.21
CA ARG A 106 29.40 3.64 -2.25
C ARG A 106 30.26 4.55 -3.13
N ARG A 107 29.77 4.91 -4.33
CA ARG A 107 30.46 5.84 -5.23
C ARG A 107 30.60 7.23 -4.60
N GLN A 108 29.58 7.72 -3.90
CA GLN A 108 29.64 9.00 -3.20
C GLN A 108 30.68 8.97 -2.07
N ALA A 109 30.73 7.88 -1.30
CA ALA A 109 31.73 7.68 -0.26
C ALA A 109 33.16 7.66 -0.82
N GLU A 110 33.40 6.96 -1.94
CA GLU A 110 34.70 6.97 -2.62
C GLU A 110 35.11 8.37 -3.08
N GLN A 111 34.16 9.13 -3.63
CA GLN A 111 34.43 10.51 -4.04
C GLN A 111 34.74 11.42 -2.86
N MET A 112 34.04 11.24 -1.74
CA MET A 112 34.30 11.96 -0.50
C MET A 112 35.68 11.61 0.06
N ALA A 113 36.06 10.32 0.02
CA ALA A 113 37.38 9.87 0.43
C ALA A 113 38.51 10.52 -0.39
N ARG A 114 38.34 10.68 -1.70
CA ARG A 114 39.30 11.41 -2.56
C ARG A 114 39.42 12.88 -2.16
N THR A 115 38.29 13.55 -1.88
CA THR A 115 38.33 14.93 -1.38
C THR A 115 39.03 15.03 -0.02
N LEU A 116 38.79 14.08 0.89
CA LEU A 116 39.48 14.02 2.18
C LEU A 116 40.99 13.81 2.05
N GLU A 117 41.42 12.97 1.11
CA GLU A 117 42.84 12.80 0.80
C GLU A 117 43.47 14.10 0.27
N GLY A 118 42.79 14.78 -0.67
CA GLY A 118 43.22 16.09 -1.18
C GLY A 118 43.33 17.14 -0.06
N PHE A 119 42.35 17.18 0.85
CA PHE A 119 42.39 18.05 2.02
C PHE A 119 43.57 17.76 2.94
N ARG A 120 43.84 16.48 3.25
CA ARG A 120 44.99 16.10 4.09
C ARG A 120 46.31 16.49 3.43
N GLY A 121 46.43 16.33 2.11
CA GLY A 121 47.60 16.76 1.34
C GLY A 121 47.80 18.28 1.40
N CYS A 122 46.73 19.06 1.19
CA CYS A 122 46.78 20.52 1.29
C CYS A 122 47.10 20.99 2.71
N LEU A 123 46.51 20.36 3.73
CA LEU A 123 46.79 20.63 5.15
C LEU A 123 48.27 20.43 5.46
N ALA A 124 48.82 19.26 5.09
CA ALA A 124 50.23 18.95 5.30
C ALA A 124 51.16 19.94 4.58
N ALA A 125 50.80 20.37 3.36
CA ALA A 125 51.58 21.37 2.62
C ALA A 125 51.57 22.75 3.29
N VAL A 126 50.43 23.16 3.88
CA VAL A 126 50.31 24.42 4.62
C VAL A 126 51.03 24.34 5.97
N GLU A 127 50.92 23.22 6.70
CA GLU A 127 51.62 22.98 7.97
C GLU A 127 53.14 22.89 7.80
N ALA A 128 53.63 22.48 6.62
CA ALA A 128 55.05 22.43 6.31
C ALA A 128 55.70 23.82 6.10
N ILE A 129 54.90 24.89 6.00
CA ILE A 129 55.40 26.26 5.84
C ILE A 129 56.03 26.70 7.18
N GLN A 130 57.36 26.83 7.19
CA GLN A 130 58.17 27.22 8.35
C GLN A 130 58.99 28.46 8.00
N GLU A 131 58.37 29.63 8.17
CA GLU A 131 58.97 30.93 7.82
C GLU A 131 60.28 31.20 8.58
N GLU A 132 60.41 30.65 9.79
CA GLU A 132 61.60 30.77 10.64
C GLU A 132 62.86 30.12 10.07
N THR A 133 62.73 29.21 9.09
CA THR A 133 63.86 28.49 8.48
C THR A 133 64.42 29.19 7.25
N TRP A 134 63.78 30.26 6.79
CA TRP A 134 64.13 30.92 5.54
C TRP A 134 65.34 31.85 5.71
N THR A 135 66.25 31.83 4.74
CA THR A 135 67.37 32.78 4.67
C THR A 135 67.10 33.85 3.62
N ASP A 136 67.80 34.99 3.67
CA ASP A 136 67.65 36.07 2.68
C ASP A 136 67.87 35.59 1.23
N GLU A 137 68.71 34.57 1.04
CA GLU A 137 69.00 33.96 -0.26
C GLU A 137 67.84 33.10 -0.79
N THR A 138 67.09 32.42 0.10
CA THR A 138 65.98 31.51 -0.26
C THR A 138 64.60 32.12 -0.06
N LEU A 139 64.52 33.32 0.49
CA LEU A 139 63.26 33.97 0.88
C LEU A 139 62.26 34.03 -0.27
N ASN A 140 62.66 34.58 -1.43
CA ASN A 140 61.74 34.76 -2.56
C ASN A 140 61.24 33.43 -3.13
N THR A 141 62.07 32.38 -3.11
CA THR A 141 61.70 31.06 -3.62
C THR A 141 60.74 30.34 -2.67
N GLU A 142 61.01 30.36 -1.36
CA GLU A 142 60.15 29.72 -0.38
C GLU A 142 58.83 30.48 -0.19
N LEU A 143 58.85 31.83 -0.27
CA LEU A 143 57.63 32.64 -0.27
C LEU A 143 56.72 32.30 -1.44
N THR A 144 57.29 32.15 -2.65
CA THR A 144 56.52 31.74 -3.84
C THR A 144 55.93 30.35 -3.67
N ARG A 145 56.69 29.40 -3.11
CA ARG A 145 56.22 28.04 -2.81
C ARG A 145 55.09 28.05 -1.76
N ALA A 146 55.25 28.80 -0.68
CA ALA A 146 54.26 28.94 0.39
C ALA A 146 52.94 29.53 -0.14
N LEU A 147 53.01 30.61 -0.93
CA LEU A 147 51.84 31.21 -1.57
C LEU A 147 51.13 30.22 -2.51
N THR A 148 51.89 29.43 -3.27
CA THR A 148 51.34 28.40 -4.16
C THR A 148 50.62 27.30 -3.36
N ALA A 149 51.20 26.84 -2.25
CA ALA A 149 50.57 25.85 -1.36
C ALA A 149 49.25 26.37 -0.77
N ILE A 150 49.23 27.62 -0.31
CA ILE A 150 48.03 28.27 0.23
C ILE A 150 46.95 28.41 -0.85
N GLU A 151 47.32 28.82 -2.06
CA GLU A 151 46.35 28.99 -3.15
C GLU A 151 45.75 27.64 -3.59
N ASN A 152 46.58 26.59 -3.69
CA ASN A 152 46.10 25.24 -3.96
C ASN A 152 45.10 24.78 -2.88
N ALA A 153 45.40 25.01 -1.61
CA ALA A 153 44.49 24.68 -0.51
C ALA A 153 43.15 25.44 -0.61
N ARG A 154 43.17 26.72 -0.98
CA ARG A 154 41.95 27.52 -1.20
C ARG A 154 41.12 27.00 -2.37
N MET A 155 41.77 26.64 -3.47
CA MET A 155 41.11 26.10 -4.66
C MET A 155 40.43 24.77 -4.33
N GLU A 156 41.12 23.85 -3.66
CA GLU A 156 40.53 22.57 -3.22
C GLU A 156 39.37 22.77 -2.24
N TRP A 157 39.52 23.66 -1.26
CA TRP A 157 38.43 23.97 -0.31
C TRP A 157 37.19 24.56 -1.01
N SER A 158 37.38 25.51 -1.92
CA SER A 158 36.29 26.14 -2.65
C SER A 158 35.56 25.16 -3.58
N ALA A 159 36.30 24.32 -4.31
CA ALA A 159 35.73 23.29 -5.16
C ALA A 159 34.96 22.23 -4.36
N ALA A 160 35.50 21.83 -3.20
CA ALA A 160 34.85 20.87 -2.32
C ALA A 160 33.54 21.40 -1.72
N ARG A 161 33.47 22.68 -1.33
CA ARG A 161 32.24 23.30 -0.81
C ARG A 161 31.10 23.37 -1.82
N LEU A 162 31.42 23.48 -3.12
CA LEU A 162 30.43 23.42 -4.20
C LEU A 162 29.89 22.00 -4.41
N LYS A 163 30.69 20.99 -4.07
CA LYS A 163 30.34 19.58 -4.25
C LYS A 163 29.69 18.96 -3.02
N TRP A 164 30.06 19.40 -1.83
CA TRP A 164 29.71 18.78 -0.55
C TRP A 164 29.01 19.80 0.35
N ASP A 165 27.68 19.75 0.36
CA ASP A 165 26.85 20.68 1.16
C ASP A 165 27.14 20.62 2.67
N VAL A 166 27.60 19.46 3.17
CA VAL A 166 28.01 19.28 4.57
C VAL A 166 29.11 20.28 5.01
N LEU A 167 29.92 20.77 4.08
CA LEU A 167 30.97 21.76 4.36
C LEU A 167 30.43 23.20 4.46
N ASN A 168 29.17 23.44 4.11
CA ASN A 168 28.54 24.76 4.15
C ASN A 168 27.87 25.09 5.50
N GLY A 169 27.91 24.19 6.48
CA GLY A 169 27.56 24.49 7.87
C GLY A 169 26.09 24.36 8.24
N GLU A 170 25.24 23.83 7.37
CA GLU A 170 23.86 23.42 7.73
C GLU A 170 23.84 21.93 8.09
N ALA A 171 24.37 21.63 9.28
CA ALA A 171 24.21 20.33 9.91
C ALA A 171 23.04 20.38 10.90
N GLU A 172 21.82 20.18 10.40
CA GLU A 172 20.78 19.44 11.11
C GLU A 172 20.32 18.28 10.22
N PRO A 173 20.67 17.04 10.54
CA PRO A 173 20.19 15.85 9.86
C PRO A 173 18.97 15.30 10.60
N GLU A 174 17.79 15.80 10.29
CA GLU A 174 16.56 15.01 10.41
C GLU A 174 15.93 15.02 9.02
N GLN A 175 15.97 13.86 8.34
CA GLN A 175 15.41 13.57 7.01
C GLN A 175 16.34 13.75 5.80
N SER A 176 17.54 13.15 5.83
CA SER A 176 18.15 12.65 4.60
C SER A 176 17.89 11.15 4.44
N ALA A 177 16.60 10.84 4.26
CA ALA A 177 16.13 9.61 3.63
C ALA A 177 14.92 9.96 2.75
N LYS A 178 15.10 10.90 1.81
CA LYS A 178 14.25 10.98 0.62
C LYS A 178 15.14 11.32 -0.55
N GLY A 179 15.42 10.28 -1.34
CA GLY A 179 16.16 10.40 -2.58
C GLY A 179 15.56 11.48 -3.46
N THR A 180 16.44 12.21 -4.12
CA THR A 180 16.13 13.12 -5.21
C THR A 180 15.26 12.42 -6.25
N ARG A 181 13.94 12.65 -6.18
CA ARG A 181 13.06 12.48 -7.33
C ARG A 181 12.70 13.87 -7.80
N ALA A 182 13.45 14.32 -8.81
CA ALA A 182 12.99 15.42 -9.64
C ALA A 182 11.61 15.07 -10.21
N GLY A 183 10.64 15.98 -10.03
CA GLY A 183 9.34 15.95 -10.70
C GLY A 183 8.23 15.20 -9.98
N MET A 184 7.62 15.84 -8.98
CA MET A 184 6.18 16.13 -8.87
C MET A 184 5.97 16.76 -7.49
N ALA A 185 5.22 17.87 -7.39
CA ALA A 185 4.86 18.43 -6.09
C ALA A 185 4.19 17.32 -5.24
N PRO A 186 4.58 17.12 -3.97
CA PRO A 186 3.96 16.10 -3.13
C PRO A 186 2.47 16.42 -3.00
N GLY A 187 1.62 15.44 -3.32
CA GLY A 187 0.19 15.56 -3.09
C GLY A 187 -0.08 15.73 -1.59
N LEU A 188 -1.14 16.45 -1.24
CA LEU A 188 -1.55 16.70 0.15
C LEU A 188 -1.65 15.44 1.03
N GLY A 189 -1.80 14.25 0.41
CA GLY A 189 -1.86 12.96 1.09
C GLY A 189 -0.53 12.40 1.61
N ASP A 190 0.63 12.94 1.19
CA ASP A 190 1.96 12.48 1.65
C ASP A 190 2.52 13.29 2.83
N LEU A 191 1.75 14.28 3.31
CA LEU A 191 2.16 15.18 4.39
C LEU A 191 1.73 14.59 5.74
N SER A 192 2.68 14.55 6.68
CA SER A 192 2.39 14.14 8.07
C SER A 192 1.38 15.08 8.74
N PHE A 193 0.63 14.58 9.72
CA PHE A 193 -0.39 15.36 10.45
C PHE A 193 0.15 16.70 10.99
N GLY A 194 1.40 16.71 11.49
CA GLY A 194 2.04 17.94 11.95
C GLY A 194 2.38 18.94 10.84
N GLN A 195 2.72 18.47 9.64
CA GLN A 195 2.96 19.32 8.47
C GLN A 195 1.65 19.88 7.91
N LEU A 196 0.58 19.08 7.87
CA LEU A 196 -0.76 19.53 7.52
C LEU A 196 -1.27 20.61 8.49
N CYS A 197 -1.03 20.44 9.80
CA CYS A 197 -1.34 21.47 10.80
C CYS A 197 -0.55 22.76 10.60
N ARG A 198 0.75 22.71 10.25
CA ARG A 198 1.54 23.93 9.96
C ARG A 198 1.08 24.63 8.68
N VAL A 199 0.74 23.90 7.64
CA VAL A 199 0.21 24.48 6.39
C VAL A 199 -1.17 25.10 6.64
N GLY A 200 -2.04 24.42 7.40
CA GLY A 200 -3.34 24.96 7.82
C GLY A 200 -3.20 26.23 8.68
N LEU A 201 -2.25 26.26 9.60
CA LEU A 201 -1.92 27.45 10.39
C LEU A 201 -1.39 28.58 9.52
N ALA A 202 -0.44 28.31 8.61
CA ALA A 202 0.12 29.33 7.73
C ALA A 202 -0.93 29.98 6.81
N VAL A 203 -1.90 29.21 6.33
CA VAL A 203 -2.99 29.72 5.48
C VAL A 203 -4.04 30.50 6.27
N SER A 204 -4.33 30.10 7.52
CA SER A 204 -5.34 30.77 8.37
C SER A 204 -4.81 32.00 9.12
N LEU A 205 -3.49 32.11 9.31
CA LEU A 205 -2.85 33.21 10.03
C LEU A 205 -3.13 34.61 9.44
N PRO A 206 -3.04 34.87 8.12
CA PRO A 206 -3.37 36.19 7.58
C PRO A 206 -4.85 36.55 7.76
N VAL A 207 -5.76 35.58 7.65
CA VAL A 207 -7.20 35.80 7.89
C VAL A 207 -7.47 36.11 9.37
N ALA A 208 -6.80 35.39 10.28
CA ALA A 208 -6.91 35.63 11.71
C ALA A 208 -6.42 37.03 12.09
N ILE A 209 -5.30 37.50 11.52
CA ILE A 209 -4.79 38.87 11.76
C ILE A 209 -5.79 39.92 11.29
N VAL A 210 -6.37 39.76 10.10
CA VAL A 210 -7.35 40.72 9.56
C VAL A 210 -8.62 40.72 10.41
N ALA A 211 -9.10 39.55 10.85
CA ALA A 211 -10.26 39.46 11.74
C ALA A 211 -9.99 40.16 13.09
N LEU A 212 -8.81 39.93 13.70
CA LEU A 212 -8.42 40.55 14.96
C LEU A 212 -8.31 42.09 14.83
N ALA A 213 -7.71 42.58 13.74
CA ALA A 213 -7.63 44.00 13.45
C ALA A 213 -9.03 44.63 13.30
N GLY A 214 -9.97 43.94 12.63
CA GLY A 214 -11.36 44.37 12.50
C GLY A 214 -12.10 44.46 13.84
N VAL A 215 -11.92 43.47 14.72
CA VAL A 215 -12.50 43.49 16.07
C VAL A 215 -11.93 44.65 16.91
N ILE A 216 -10.62 44.90 16.82
CA ILE A 216 -9.97 46.02 17.51
C ILE A 216 -10.51 47.36 17.00
N LEU A 217 -10.68 47.52 15.68
CA LEU A 217 -11.24 48.74 15.09
C LEU A 217 -12.69 48.97 15.53
N LEU A 218 -13.51 47.92 15.56
CA LEU A 218 -14.88 47.98 16.09
C LEU A 218 -14.91 48.34 17.58
N ALA A 219 -14.03 47.75 18.39
CA ALA A 219 -13.93 48.09 19.81
C ALA A 219 -13.52 49.55 20.00
N ILE A 220 -12.59 50.07 19.20
CA ILE A 220 -12.18 51.49 19.25
C ILE A 220 -13.34 52.41 18.84
N GLN A 221 -14.14 52.05 17.84
CA GLN A 221 -15.32 52.84 17.44
C GLN A 221 -16.42 52.83 18.52
N LEU A 222 -16.58 51.72 19.24
CA LEU A 222 -17.59 51.57 20.30
C LEU A 222 -17.20 52.28 21.60
N PHE A 223 -15.90 52.41 21.86
CA PHE A 223 -15.33 53.12 23.02
C PHE A 223 -14.93 54.58 22.73
N ARG A 224 -15.24 55.09 21.53
CA ARG A 224 -15.06 56.50 21.20
C ARG A 224 -16.29 57.27 21.73
N PRO A 225 -16.17 58.06 22.81
CA PRO A 225 -17.27 58.84 23.37
C PRO A 225 -17.70 59.98 22.44
#